data_AF-A0A7C6VU03-F1
#
_entry.id   AF-A0A7C6VU03-F1
#
_cell.length_a   1.000
_cell.length_b   1.000
_cell.length_c   1.000
_cell.angle_alpha   90.00
_cell.angle_beta   90.00
_cell.angle_gamma   90.00
#
_symmetry.space_group_name_H-M   'P 1'
#
loop_
_entity.id
_entity.type
_entity.pdbx_description
1 polymer ?
#
loop_
_entity_poly.entity_id
_entity_poly.type
_entity_poly.pdbx_seq_one_letter_code
_entity_poly.pdbx_strand_id
1 'polypeptide(L)'
;MSKTHEQFKCELELKNPLVIIIGKYTKATDYVKVKCSRCNNIWEAKAYSLLQGRACPKCRVIRGIENNKGKTHKKTHDEFQKELKQINNGITLLS
;
A
#
# COMPACT_ATOMS: atom_id res chain seq x y z
N MET A 1 -21.99 -13.02 -17.25
CA MET A 1 -20.92 -13.98 -17.62
C MET A 1 -19.88 -13.97 -16.51
N SER A 2 -19.78 -15.06 -15.75
CA SER A 2 -18.69 -15.21 -14.77
C SER A 2 -17.41 -15.56 -15.51
N LYS A 3 -16.30 -14.87 -15.21
CA LYS A 3 -14.98 -15.19 -15.80
C LYS A 3 -14.58 -16.61 -15.42
N THR A 4 -13.83 -17.29 -16.28
CA THR A 4 -13.23 -18.58 -15.91
C THR A 4 -12.03 -18.37 -14.99
N HIS A 5 -11.62 -19.41 -14.26
CA HIS A 5 -10.43 -19.36 -13.39
C HIS A 5 -9.16 -18.98 -14.18
N GLU A 6 -9.01 -19.50 -15.39
CA GLU A 6 -7.89 -19.22 -16.28
C GLU A 6 -7.87 -17.76 -16.75
N GLN A 7 -9.02 -17.22 -17.17
CA GLN A 7 -9.15 -15.81 -17.53
C GLN A 7 -8.77 -14.90 -16.36
N PHE A 8 -9.23 -15.25 -15.14
CA PHE A 8 -8.87 -14.51 -13.94
C PHE A 8 -7.36 -14.55 -13.65
N LYS A 9 -6.72 -15.72 -13.83
CA LYS A 9 -5.28 -15.88 -13.63
C LYS A 9 -4.47 -15.02 -14.61
N CYS A 10 -4.79 -15.06 -15.90
CA CYS A 10 -4.10 -14.25 -16.91
C CYS A 10 -4.26 -12.74 -16.66
N GLU A 11 -5.48 -12.28 -16.35
CA GLU A 11 -5.70 -10.86 -16.03
C GLU A 11 -4.95 -10.44 -14.76
N LEU A 12 -4.86 -11.32 -13.76
CA LEU A 12 -4.14 -11.04 -12.53
C LEU A 12 -2.64 -10.95 -12.77
N GLU A 13 -2.06 -11.87 -13.55
CA GLU A 13 -0.63 -11.85 -13.88
C GLU A 13 -0.26 -10.58 -14.66
N LEU A 14 -1.13 -10.12 -15.57
CA LEU A 14 -0.92 -8.88 -16.33
C LEU A 14 -0.94 -7.63 -15.45
N LYS A 15 -1.89 -7.55 -14.49
CA LYS A 15 -2.05 -6.37 -13.63
C LYS A 15 -1.16 -6.38 -12.39
N ASN A 16 -0.98 -7.55 -11.80
CA ASN A 16 -0.32 -7.76 -10.52
C ASN A 16 0.58 -9.02 -10.59
N PRO A 17 1.70 -8.98 -11.33
CA PRO A 17 2.59 -10.13 -11.51
C PRO A 17 3.23 -10.63 -10.20
N LEU A 18 3.19 -9.81 -9.14
CA LEU A 18 3.70 -10.16 -7.82
C LEU A 18 2.72 -11.00 -6.98
N VAL A 19 1.49 -11.24 -7.45
CA VAL A 19 0.43 -11.95 -6.71
C VAL A 19 0.21 -13.32 -7.35
N ILE A 20 0.45 -14.38 -6.58
CA ILE A 20 0.28 -15.78 -6.95
C ILE A 20 -1.03 -16.29 -6.36
N ILE A 21 -1.90 -16.90 -7.16
CA ILE A 21 -3.14 -17.52 -6.70
C ILE A 21 -2.83 -18.89 -6.11
N ILE A 22 -3.25 -19.14 -4.86
CA ILE A 22 -3.14 -20.45 -4.21
C ILE A 22 -4.52 -21.13 -4.14
N GLY A 23 -5.58 -20.35 -3.96
CA GLY A 23 -6.94 -20.84 -3.82
C GLY A 23 -7.69 -20.99 -5.16
N LYS A 24 -8.85 -21.64 -5.10
CA LYS A 24 -9.75 -21.74 -6.25
C LYS A 24 -10.52 -20.44 -6.44
N TYR A 25 -10.60 -19.94 -7.67
CA TYR A 25 -11.52 -18.87 -8.04
C TYR A 25 -12.88 -19.46 -8.39
N THR A 26 -13.94 -18.96 -7.78
CA THR A 26 -15.33 -19.32 -8.07
C THR A 26 -16.06 -18.15 -8.73
N LYS A 27 -16.04 -16.97 -8.09
CA LYS A 27 -16.73 -15.76 -8.55
C LYS A 27 -15.93 -14.51 -8.23
N ALA A 28 -16.23 -13.40 -8.91
CA ALA A 28 -15.54 -12.12 -8.73
C ALA A 28 -15.70 -11.54 -7.31
N THR A 29 -16.82 -11.82 -6.66
CA THR A 29 -17.16 -11.38 -5.29
C THR A 29 -16.54 -12.25 -4.21
N ASP A 30 -16.14 -13.47 -4.56
CA ASP A 30 -15.65 -14.45 -3.60
C ASP A 30 -14.20 -14.16 -3.22
N TYR A 31 -13.86 -14.61 -2.01
CA TYR A 31 -12.51 -14.51 -1.49
C TYR A 31 -11.64 -15.60 -2.11
N VAL A 32 -10.48 -15.19 -2.61
CA VAL A 32 -9.47 -16.07 -3.18
C VAL A 32 -8.22 -15.95 -2.31
N LYS A 33 -7.66 -17.10 -1.96
CA LYS A 33 -6.39 -17.18 -1.22
C LYS A 33 -5.24 -16.91 -2.18
N VAL A 34 -4.45 -15.90 -1.87
CA VAL A 34 -3.32 -15.46 -2.70
C VAL A 34 -2.05 -15.28 -1.87
N LYS A 35 -0.91 -15.37 -2.53
CA LYS A 35 0.43 -15.18 -1.96
C LYS A 35 1.17 -14.09 -2.71
N CYS A 36 1.93 -13.27 -1.98
CA CYS A 36 2.83 -12.30 -2.59
C CYS A 36 4.16 -12.99 -2.87
N SER A 37 4.64 -12.95 -4.12
CA SER A 37 5.96 -13.44 -4.50
C SER A 37 7.09 -12.65 -3.82
N ARG A 38 6.90 -11.33 -3.61
CA ARG A 38 7.92 -10.44 -3.04
C ARG A 38 8.12 -10.61 -1.52
N CYS A 39 7.03 -10.70 -0.74
CA CYS A 39 7.11 -10.73 0.72
C CYS A 39 6.60 -12.03 1.36
N ASN A 40 6.25 -13.02 0.54
CA ASN A 40 5.70 -14.32 0.93
C ASN A 40 4.44 -14.26 1.81
N ASN A 41 3.81 -13.09 1.94
CA ASN A 41 2.58 -12.95 2.71
C ASN A 41 1.43 -13.68 2.01
N ILE A 42 0.68 -14.48 2.76
CA ILE A 42 -0.54 -15.14 2.28
C ILE A 42 -1.73 -14.38 2.86
N TRP A 43 -2.71 -14.04 2.03
CA TRP A 43 -3.93 -13.38 2.47
C TRP A 43 -5.12 -13.77 1.60
N GLU A 44 -6.31 -13.47 2.09
CA GLU A 44 -7.56 -13.65 1.36
C GLU A 44 -8.02 -12.30 0.82
N ALA A 45 -8.30 -12.26 -0.48
CA ALA A 45 -8.78 -11.05 -1.13
C ALA A 45 -9.91 -11.38 -2.09
N LYS A 46 -10.86 -10.45 -2.20
CA LYS A 46 -11.91 -10.56 -3.21
C LYS A 46 -11.28 -10.50 -4.60
N ALA A 47 -11.68 -11.41 -5.47
CA ALA A 47 -11.07 -11.52 -6.79
C ALA A 47 -11.17 -10.22 -7.62
N TYR A 48 -12.31 -9.53 -7.59
CA TYR A 48 -12.44 -8.23 -8.29
C TYR A 48 -11.47 -7.17 -7.74
N SER A 49 -11.18 -7.19 -6.43
CA SER A 49 -10.28 -6.21 -5.80
C SER A 49 -8.85 -6.39 -6.30
N LEU A 50 -8.44 -7.65 -6.52
CA LEU A 50 -7.15 -7.97 -7.10
C LEU A 50 -7.04 -7.44 -8.55
N LEU A 51 -8.11 -7.52 -9.34
CA LEU A 51 -8.17 -6.97 -10.69
C LEU A 51 -8.22 -5.43 -10.74
N GLN A 52 -8.64 -4.77 -9.67
CA GLN A 52 -8.61 -3.30 -9.57
C GLN A 52 -7.23 -2.73 -9.19
N GLY A 53 -6.20 -3.58 -9.09
CA GLY A 53 -4.85 -3.14 -8.73
C GLY A 53 -4.57 -3.10 -7.23
N ARG A 54 -5.48 -3.63 -6.38
CA ARG A 54 -5.17 -3.81 -4.95
C ARG A 54 -4.24 -5.00 -4.79
N ALA A 55 -2.95 -4.70 -4.56
CA ALA A 55 -1.90 -5.69 -4.34
C ALA A 55 -1.72 -6.04 -2.84
N CYS A 56 -0.59 -6.66 -2.52
CA CYS A 56 -0.26 -7.13 -1.18
C CYS A 56 -0.37 -6.01 -0.12
N PRO A 57 -1.18 -6.19 0.94
CA PRO A 57 -1.34 -5.19 2.00
C PRO A 57 -0.03 -4.94 2.75
N LYS A 58 0.78 -5.97 2.98
CA LYS A 58 2.07 -5.86 3.67
C LYS A 58 3.06 -5.00 2.90
N CYS A 59 3.18 -5.22 1.59
CA CYS A 59 4.05 -4.38 0.74
C CYS A 59 3.58 -2.93 0.69
N ARG A 60 2.26 -2.67 0.71
CA ARG A 60 1.73 -1.31 0.76
C ARG A 60 2.12 -0.58 2.05
N VAL A 61 2.05 -1.27 3.18
CA VAL A 61 2.48 -0.71 4.48
C VAL A 61 3.98 -0.41 4.48
N ILE A 62 4.81 -1.36 4.04
CA ILE A 62 6.28 -1.18 3.97
C ILE A 62 6.62 0.04 3.10
N ARG A 63 6.05 0.13 1.90
CA ARG A 63 6.26 1.28 1.00
C ARG A 63 5.76 2.60 1.62
N GLY A 64 4.66 2.56 2.38
CA GLY A 64 4.16 3.72 3.11
C GLY A 64 5.14 4.20 4.18
N ILE A 65 5.73 3.28 4.94
CA ILE A 65 6.76 3.59 5.95
C ILE A 65 7.99 4.20 5.28
N GLU A 66 8.46 3.61 4.18
CA GLU A 66 9.60 4.13 3.41
C GLU A 66 9.34 5.56 2.89
N ASN A 67 8.14 5.81 2.33
CA ASN A 67 7.77 7.11 1.78
C ASN A 67 7.54 8.19 2.85
N ASN A 68 7.13 7.80 4.06
CA ASN A 68 6.83 8.71 5.16
C ASN A 68 8.05 9.01 6.03
N LYS A 69 9.19 8.33 5.81
CA LYS A 69 10.42 8.53 6.56
C LYS A 69 10.87 10.00 6.45
N GLY A 70 10.62 10.78 7.51
CA GLY A 70 10.98 12.20 7.59
C GLY A 70 9.90 13.22 7.18
N LYS A 71 8.70 12.79 6.76
CA LYS A 71 7.59 13.72 6.43
C LYS A 71 6.61 13.96 7.58
N THR A 72 6.49 12.99 8.47
CA THR A 72 5.50 13.00 9.55
C THR A 72 6.19 12.76 10.89
N HIS A 73 7.18 13.59 11.22
CA HIS A 73 7.70 13.64 12.58
C HIS A 73 7.03 14.79 13.34
N LYS A 74 6.79 14.59 14.64
CA LYS A 74 6.39 15.68 15.52
C LYS A 74 7.61 16.60 15.67
N LYS A 75 7.54 17.79 15.07
CA LYS A 75 8.59 18.81 15.20
C LYS A 75 8.83 19.10 16.67
N THR A 76 10.09 19.20 17.05
CA THR A 76 10.47 19.67 18.38
C THR A 76 10.36 21.19 18.46
N HIS A 77 10.34 21.74 19.69
CA HIS A 77 10.29 23.18 19.88
C HIS A 77 11.46 23.91 19.19
N ASP A 78 12.67 23.35 19.27
CA ASP A 78 13.88 23.91 18.64
C ASP A 78 13.81 23.92 17.10
N GLU A 79 13.33 22.83 16.50
CA GLU A 79 13.14 22.75 15.05
C GLU A 79 12.11 23.77 14.55
N PHE A 80 11.03 23.98 15.31
CA PHE A 80 10.02 24.98 15.01
C PHE A 80 10.57 26.42 15.12
N GLN A 81 11.40 26.70 16.14
CA GLN A 81 12.08 27.99 16.29
C GLN A 81 13.00 28.31 15.10
N LYS A 82 13.74 27.32 14.60
CA LYS A 82 14.65 27.50 13.45
C LYS A 82 13.90 27.84 12.15
N GLU A 83 12.79 27.16 11.88
CA GLU A 83 11.95 27.47 10.71
C GLU A 83 11.31 28.86 10.82
N LEU A 84 10.83 29.26 12.01
CA LEU A 84 10.21 30.58 12.21
C LEU A 84 11.19 31.73 11.99
N LYS A 85 12.45 31.60 12.43
CA LYS A 85 13.50 32.60 12.17
C LYS A 85 13.78 32.78 10.68
N GLN A 86 13.66 31.72 9.88
CA GLN A 86 13.90 31.78 8.43
C GLN A 86 12.75 32.44 7.66
N ILE A 87 11.51 32.36 8.16
CA ILE A 87 10.32 32.89 7.48
C ILE A 87 10.09 34.37 7.85
N ASN A 88 10.37 34.76 9.09
CA ASN A 88 10.18 36.15 9.50
C ASN A 88 11.16 36.53 10.62
N ASN A 89 12.18 37.32 10.28
CA ASN A 89 13.23 37.79 11.19
C ASN A 89 12.70 38.72 12.31
N GLY A 90 11.41 39.11 12.28
CA GLY A 90 10.79 40.01 13.26
C GLY A 90 9.95 39.33 14.35
N ILE A 91 9.82 37.99 14.35
CA ILE A 91 8.98 37.29 15.33
C ILE A 91 9.85 36.77 16.48
N THR A 92 9.65 37.33 17.67
CA THR A 92 10.24 36.85 18.92
C THR A 92 9.22 35.97 19.64
N LEU A 93 9.57 34.71 19.91
CA LEU A 93 8.75 33.83 20.75
C LEU A 93 8.95 34.23 22.21
N LEU A 94 7.90 34.75 22.85
CA LEU A 94 7.87 34.93 24.29
C LEU A 94 7.67 33.55 24.94
N SER A 95 8.71 33.10 25.63
CA SER A 95 8.73 31.94 26.51
C SER A 95 7.81 32.12 27.72
#